data_AF-A0A4U9TIU2-F1
#
_entry.id   AF-A0A4U9TIU2-F1
#
_cell.length_a   1.000
_cell.length_b   1.000
_cell.length_c   1.000
_cell.angle_alpha   90.00
_cell.angle_beta   90.00
_cell.angle_gamma   90.00
#
_symmetry.space_group_name_H-M   'P 1'
#
loop_
_entity.id
_entity.type
_entity.pdbx_description
1 polymer ?
#
loop_
_entity_poly.entity_id
_entity_poly.type
_entity_poly.pdbx_seq_one_letter_code
_entity_poly.pdbx_strand_id
1 'polypeptide(L)'
;MLATGTAIGPYLSILQEGKDLERFNNLVLVHAARFARDLSYLPLMQQLQQRFNGKLRIQTVVSREEVAGSLTGRVPALLEDGPTGSGSWFDPGCRKPAM
;
A
#
# COMPACT_ATOMS: atom_id res chain seq x y z
N MET A 1 -5.37 -1.22 6.38
CA MET A 1 -4.29 -0.73 7.26
C MET A 1 -3.57 0.40 6.52
N LEU A 2 -3.31 1.52 7.18
CA LEU A 2 -2.76 2.73 6.54
C LEU A 2 -1.67 3.31 7.42
N ALA A 3 -0.45 3.38 6.90
CA ALA A 3 0.71 3.91 7.59
C ALA A 3 1.44 4.97 6.76
N THR A 4 1.99 5.96 7.45
CA THR A 4 2.86 6.97 6.87
C THR A 4 4.26 6.87 7.48
N GLY A 5 5.30 6.73 6.65
CA GLY A 5 6.68 6.57 7.10
C GLY A 5 6.86 5.38 8.06
N THR A 6 7.56 5.60 9.17
CA THR A 6 7.92 4.53 10.13
C THR A 6 6.72 3.93 10.89
N ALA A 7 5.53 4.53 10.80
CA ALA A 7 4.31 4.02 11.42
C ALA A 7 3.84 2.67 10.85
N ILE A 8 4.53 2.11 9.85
CA ILE A 8 4.25 0.80 9.28
C ILE A 8 4.67 -0.37 10.18
N GLY A 9 5.60 -0.14 11.12
CA GLY A 9 6.16 -1.18 11.99
C GLY A 9 5.12 -2.07 12.67
N PRO A 10 4.10 -1.51 13.36
CA PRO A 10 3.04 -2.31 13.99
C PRO A 10 2.28 -3.21 13.01
N TYR A 11 1.97 -2.73 11.80
CA TYR A 11 1.27 -3.54 10.81
C TYR A 11 2.13 -4.66 10.27
N LEU A 12 3.44 -4.43 10.10
CA LEU A 12 4.37 -5.49 9.72
C LEU A 12 4.46 -6.56 10.81
N SER A 13 4.50 -6.17 12.09
CA SER A 13 4.49 -7.12 13.21
C SER A 13 3.23 -7.99 13.20
N ILE A 14 2.05 -7.39 13.02
CA ILE A 14 0.76 -8.12 12.95
C ILE A 14 0.75 -9.09 11.76
N LEU A 15 1.22 -8.65 10.59
CA LEU A 15 1.28 -9.47 9.38
C LEU A 15 2.30 -10.61 9.50
N GLN A 16 3.44 -10.37 10.17
CA GLN A 16 4.44 -11.41 10.42
C GLN A 16 3.93 -12.45 11.41
N GLU A 17 3.28 -12.01 12.49
CA GLU A 17 2.67 -12.89 13.49
C GLU A 17 1.56 -13.74 12.87
N GLY A 18 0.75 -13.16 11.98
CA GLY A 18 -0.26 -13.89 11.22
C GLY A 18 -1.50 -14.30 12.01
N LYS A 19 -1.57 -13.95 13.30
CA LYS A 19 -2.64 -14.35 14.21
C LYS A 19 -3.94 -13.62 13.92
N ASP A 20 -5.05 -14.36 13.93
CA ASP A 20 -6.42 -13.86 13.68
C ASP A 20 -6.62 -13.14 12.33
N LEU A 21 -5.73 -13.34 11.36
CA LEU A 21 -5.83 -12.76 10.03
C LEU A 21 -6.67 -13.60 9.06
N GLU A 22 -7.00 -14.84 9.44
CA GLU A 22 -7.81 -15.74 8.63
C GLU A 22 -9.23 -15.21 8.41
N ARG A 23 -9.81 -14.56 9.43
CA ARG A 23 -11.17 -14.00 9.42
C ARG A 23 -11.42 -12.90 8.39
N PHE A 24 -10.37 -12.24 7.92
CA PHE A 24 -10.49 -11.19 6.92
C PHE A 24 -10.39 -11.82 5.54
N ASN A 25 -11.22 -11.45 4.56
CA ASN A 25 -11.07 -11.99 3.20
C ASN A 25 -10.01 -11.23 2.39
N ASN A 26 -9.86 -9.92 2.64
CA ASN A 26 -8.90 -9.06 1.95
C ASN A 26 -8.13 -8.24 2.97
N LEU A 27 -6.80 -8.31 2.90
CA LEU A 27 -5.90 -7.48 3.70
C LEU A 27 -5.29 -6.43 2.78
N VAL A 28 -5.47 -5.17 3.13
CA VAL A 28 -4.87 -4.06 2.39
C VAL A 28 -3.93 -3.29 3.30
N LEU A 29 -2.66 -3.18 2.88
CA LEU A 29 -1.65 -2.36 3.52
C LEU A 29 -1.27 -1.19 2.61
N VAL A 30 -1.57 0.03 3.05
CA VAL A 30 -1.13 1.26 2.37
C VAL A 30 0.06 1.84 3.11
N HIS A 31 1.19 2.02 2.44
CA HIS A 31 2.37 2.69 2.98
C HIS A 31 2.66 3.97 2.21
N ALA A 32 2.51 5.11 2.87
CA ALA A 32 2.84 6.41 2.29
C ALA A 32 4.19 6.95 2.79
N ALA A 33 5.02 7.42 1.86
CA ALA A 33 6.32 8.01 2.14
C ALA A 33 6.56 9.26 1.28
N ARG A 34 7.68 9.95 1.52
CA ARG A 34 8.05 11.11 0.70
C ARG A 34 8.68 10.66 -0.62
N PHE A 35 9.62 9.73 -0.51
CA PHE A 35 10.38 9.15 -1.62
C PHE A 35 10.30 7.62 -1.60
N ALA A 36 10.49 6.95 -2.73
CA ALA A 36 10.54 5.50 -2.83
C ALA A 36 11.71 4.91 -2.06
N ARG A 37 12.84 5.64 -1.94
CA ARG A 37 13.96 5.23 -1.08
C ARG A 37 13.58 5.12 0.40
N ASP A 38 12.55 5.86 0.82
CA ASP A 38 12.07 5.83 2.20
C ASP A 38 11.18 4.60 2.47
N LEU A 39 10.82 3.83 1.42
CA LEU A 39 10.06 2.58 1.52
C LEU A 39 10.97 1.40 1.90
N SER A 40 11.74 1.54 2.98
CA SER A 40 12.80 0.59 3.37
C SER A 40 12.31 -0.84 3.64
N TYR A 41 11.02 -1.01 3.93
CA TYR A 41 10.42 -2.32 4.21
C TYR A 41 9.81 -3.00 2.97
N LEU A 42 10.03 -2.47 1.76
CA LEU A 42 9.51 -3.06 0.52
C LEU A 42 9.83 -4.56 0.34
N PRO A 43 11.07 -5.03 0.56
CA PRO A 43 11.38 -6.46 0.42
C PRO A 43 10.55 -7.33 1.37
N LEU A 44 10.42 -6.92 2.63
CA LEU A 44 9.62 -7.63 3.62
C LEU A 44 8.13 -7.61 3.27
N MET A 45 7.63 -6.48 2.78
CA MET A 45 6.26 -6.36 2.29
C MET A 45 5.98 -7.35 1.16
N GLN A 46 6.87 -7.45 0.17
CA GLN A 46 6.72 -8.40 -0.93
C GLN A 46 6.73 -9.85 -0.45
N GLN A 47 7.60 -10.20 0.51
CA GLN A 47 7.61 -11.53 1.14
C GLN A 47 6.29 -11.85 1.84
N LEU A 48 5.74 -10.89 2.59
CA LEU A 48 4.43 -11.05 3.24
C LEU A 48 3.33 -11.20 2.17
N GLN A 49 3.37 -10.43 1.10
CA GLN A 49 2.39 -10.52 0.02
C GLN A 49 2.35 -11.92 -0.60
N GLN A 50 3.52 -12.51 -0.82
CA GLN A 50 3.65 -13.90 -1.30
C GLN A 50 3.14 -14.90 -0.26
N ARG A 51 3.51 -14.73 1.03
CA ARG A 51 3.06 -15.59 2.13
C ARG A 51 1.54 -15.65 2.26
N PHE A 52 0.87 -14.53 2.06
CA PHE A 52 -0.59 -14.44 2.11
C PHE A 52 -1.28 -14.80 0.78
N ASN A 53 -0.53 -15.28 -0.23
CA ASN A 53 -1.04 -15.85 -1.48
C ASN A 53 -2.13 -15.02 -2.18
N GLY A 54 -1.91 -13.71 -2.28
CA GLY A 54 -2.85 -12.76 -2.92
C GLY A 54 -3.94 -12.20 -2.02
N LYS A 55 -4.06 -12.68 -0.78
CA LYS A 55 -4.96 -12.14 0.25
C LYS A 55 -4.51 -10.78 0.76
N LEU A 56 -3.19 -10.58 0.85
CA LEU A 56 -2.57 -9.30 1.16
C LEU A 56 -2.31 -8.54 -0.14
N ARG A 57 -2.77 -7.29 -0.19
CA ARG A 57 -2.46 -6.32 -1.23
C ARG A 57 -1.71 -5.15 -0.60
N ILE A 58 -0.62 -4.76 -1.24
CA ILE A 58 0.25 -3.69 -0.75
C ILE A 58 0.19 -2.55 -1.76
N GLN A 59 -0.13 -1.37 -1.26
CA GLN A 59 -0.14 -0.14 -2.03
C GLN A 59 0.86 0.84 -1.45
N THR A 60 1.83 1.26 -2.25
CA THR A 60 2.78 2.30 -1.88
C THR A 60 2.32 3.65 -2.43
N VAL A 61 2.52 4.69 -1.63
CA VAL A 61 2.24 6.07 -2.00
C VAL A 61 3.51 6.89 -1.78
N VAL A 62 3.92 7.65 -2.78
CA VAL A 62 5.03 8.60 -2.67
C VAL A 62 4.52 10.00 -2.95
N SER A 63 4.94 11.00 -2.18
CA SER A 63 4.36 12.35 -2.29
C SER A 63 5.23 13.33 -3.05
N ARG A 64 6.51 13.01 -3.31
CA ARG A 64 7.49 13.95 -3.88
C ARG A 64 8.20 13.45 -5.14
N GLU A 65 7.79 12.29 -5.67
CA GLU A 65 8.32 11.75 -6.92
C GLU A 65 7.29 10.84 -7.60
N GLU A 66 7.51 10.55 -8.88
CA GLU A 66 6.76 9.55 -9.61
C GLU A 66 7.57 8.27 -9.74
N VAL A 67 7.01 7.16 -9.28
CA VAL A 67 7.67 5.86 -9.30
C VAL A 67 6.70 4.82 -9.81
N ALA A 68 7.15 4.05 -10.80
CA ALA A 68 6.35 2.98 -11.37
C ALA A 68 5.88 2.00 -10.27
N GLY A 69 4.58 1.70 -10.25
CA GLY A 69 3.97 0.84 -9.23
C GLY A 69 3.66 1.51 -7.90
N SER A 70 3.92 2.82 -7.75
CA SER A 70 3.48 3.62 -6.60
C SER A 70 2.50 4.70 -7.04
N LEU A 71 1.58 5.05 -6.14
CA LEU A 71 0.70 6.20 -6.36
C LEU A 71 1.42 7.46 -5.95
N THR A 72 1.21 8.55 -6.69
CA THR A 72 1.77 9.84 -6.35
C THR A 72 0.73 10.73 -5.67
N GLY A 73 1.07 11.28 -4.49
CA GLY A 73 0.21 12.23 -3.77
C GLY A 73 0.09 11.97 -2.26
N ARG A 74 -0.97 12.52 -1.65
CA ARG A 74 -1.29 12.33 -0.22
C ARG A 74 -2.51 11.44 -0.06
N VAL A 75 -2.44 10.51 0.89
CA VAL A 75 -3.48 9.50 1.12
C VAL A 75 -4.91 10.08 1.27
N PRO A 76 -5.17 11.21 1.96
CA PRO A 76 -6.52 11.77 2.03
C PRO A 76 -7.08 12.17 0.66
N ALA A 77 -6.29 12.89 -0.15
CA ALA A 77 -6.69 13.28 -1.51
C ALA A 77 -6.91 12.06 -2.42
N LEU A 78 -6.15 11.00 -2.20
CA LEU A 78 -6.40 9.72 -2.85
C LEU A 78 -7.74 9.13 -2.39
N LEU A 79 -8.04 9.12 -1.10
CA LEU A 79 -9.32 8.57 -0.62
C LEU A 79 -10.56 9.34 -1.11
N GLU A 80 -10.47 10.66 -1.21
CA GLU A 80 -11.55 11.54 -1.69
C GLU A 80 -11.85 11.37 -3.17
N ASP A 81 -10.81 11.19 -3.99
CA ASP A 81 -10.92 10.94 -5.43
C ASP A 81 -11.16 9.46 -5.75
N GLY A 82 -11.85 8.74 -4.86
CA GLY A 82 -12.15 7.32 -5.04
C GLY A 82 -12.71 7.03 -6.44
N PRO A 83 -12.20 6.01 -7.15
CA PRO A 83 -12.55 5.76 -8.53
C PRO A 83 -14.05 5.47 -8.64
N THR A 84 -14.79 6.42 -9.20
CA THR A 84 -16.20 6.25 -9.54
C THR A 84 -16.38 5.35 -10.77
N GLY A 85 -15.29 4.93 -11.43
CA GLY A 85 -15.30 3.99 -12.55
C GLY A 85 -14.22 2.92 -12.39
N SER A 86 -14.64 1.66 -12.28
CA SER A 86 -13.97 0.37 -12.60
C SER A 86 -12.49 0.09 -12.27
N GLY A 87 -11.63 1.06 -11.91
CA GLY A 87 -10.22 0.83 -11.59
C GLY A 87 -10.01 1.07 -10.10
N SER A 88 -9.72 0.03 -9.34
CA SER A 88 -9.45 0.15 -7.92
C SER A 88 -8.09 0.83 -7.67
N TRP A 89 -7.94 1.49 -6.53
CA TRP A 89 -6.65 1.94 -5.97
C TRP A 89 -5.56 0.86 -5.95
N PHE A 90 -5.94 -0.41 -6.15
CA PHE A 90 -5.09 -1.59 -6.11
C PHE A 90 -4.77 -2.16 -7.48
N ASP A 91 -5.25 -1.54 -8.56
CA ASP A 91 -4.91 -1.97 -9.91
C ASP A 91 -3.57 -1.36 -10.33
N PRO A 92 -2.62 -2.17 -10.84
CA PRO A 92 -1.33 -1.68 -11.32
C PRO A 92 -1.46 -0.72 -12.52
N GLY A 93 -2.66 -0.64 -13.12
CA GLY A 93 -3.02 0.33 -14.15
C GLY A 93 -3.65 1.63 -13.63
N CYS A 94 -3.94 1.75 -12.32
CA CYS A 94 -4.50 2.94 -11.69
C CYS A 94 -3.41 4.02 -11.54
N ARG A 95 -2.91 4.52 -12.67
CA ARG A 95 -2.09 5.73 -12.74
C ARG A 95 -3.04 6.93 -12.71
N LYS A 96 -2.94 7.76 -11.68
CA LYS A 96 -3.41 9.14 -11.84
C LYS A 96 -2.38 9.89 -12.70
N PRO A 97 -2.78 10.51 -13.82
CA PRO A 97 -1.91 11.48 -14.46
C PRO A 97 -1.69 12.63 -13.48
N ALA A 98 -0.42 13.02 -13.28
CA ALA A 98 -0.12 14.30 -12.67
C ALA A 98 -0.76 15.39 -13.53
N MET A 99 -1.57 16.24 -12.89
CA MET A 99 -2.17 17.41 -13.50
C MET A 99 -1.27 18.62 -13.25
#